data_AF-A0A843LAW3-F1
#
_entry.id   AF-A0A843LAW3-F1
#
_cell.length_a   1.000
_cell.length_b   1.000
_cell.length_c   1.000
_cell.angle_alpha   90.00
_cell.angle_beta   90.00
_cell.angle_gamma   90.00
#
_symmetry.space_group_name_H-M   'P 1'
#
loop_
_entity.id
_entity.type
_entity.pdbx_description
1 polymer ?
#
loop_
_entity_poly.entity_id
_entity_poly.type
_entity_poly.pdbx_seq_one_letter_code
_entity_poly.pdbx_strand_id
1 'polypeptide(L)'
;MDIRDREIFSNLTIFPPVFVRLDGRAFHRVARALNLKKPFDPSFSASMRAVCRYLLTGSGLSPVFAYTFSDEISLYFKTLPFSGRIEKLDSVIAAAAASKLTIEVGCTRPLAFDARTIPAAGEFAVEYLVSRQNEAWRNHINAYCQSALMEEGMTSRQAAAALRGMRSEEMHEMMFERGINLAATPAWQRRGTLLYREECTKEGYNPVTGETVQVMRTCIRELEETPLFSNPEGAALIRSLTGA
;
A
#
# COMPACT_ATOMS: atom_id res chain seq x y z
N MET A 1 27.22 -30.39 -14.95
CA MET A 1 26.58 -29.18 -14.43
C MET A 1 25.12 -29.28 -14.82
N ASP A 2 24.24 -29.53 -13.85
CA ASP A 2 22.79 -29.57 -14.07
C ASP A 2 22.33 -28.15 -14.48
N ILE A 3 21.31 -28.03 -15.33
CA ILE A 3 20.71 -26.74 -15.67
C ILE A 3 20.24 -26.02 -14.41
N ARG A 4 19.78 -26.77 -13.39
CA ARG A 4 19.39 -26.24 -12.07
C ARG A 4 20.54 -25.54 -11.34
N ASP A 5 21.79 -25.93 -11.58
CA ASP A 5 22.96 -25.28 -10.96
C ASP A 5 23.22 -23.87 -11.52
N ARG A 6 22.56 -23.49 -12.63
CA ARG A 6 22.67 -22.15 -13.23
C ARG A 6 21.61 -21.17 -12.76
N GLU A 7 20.55 -21.66 -12.10
CA GLU A 7 19.54 -20.82 -11.45
C GLU A 7 20.06 -20.35 -10.08
N ILE A 8 21.17 -19.62 -10.08
CA ILE A 8 21.99 -19.36 -8.87
C ILE A 8 21.25 -18.62 -7.74
N PHE A 9 20.17 -17.90 -8.06
CA PHE A 9 19.35 -17.18 -7.09
C PHE A 9 18.12 -17.97 -6.62
N SER A 10 17.81 -19.10 -7.27
CA SER A 10 16.57 -19.86 -7.02
C SER A 10 16.47 -20.42 -5.61
N ASN A 11 17.61 -20.61 -4.95
CA ASN A 11 17.70 -21.12 -3.58
C ASN A 11 17.93 -20.03 -2.52
N LEU A 12 17.99 -18.74 -2.93
CA LEU A 12 18.11 -17.65 -1.98
C LEU A 12 16.80 -17.50 -1.20
N THR A 13 16.85 -17.79 0.10
CA THR A 13 15.68 -17.77 0.99
C THR A 13 15.83 -16.76 2.12
N ILE A 14 14.69 -16.37 2.69
CA ILE A 14 14.59 -15.53 3.88
C ILE A 14 13.66 -16.16 4.89
N PHE A 15 13.86 -15.84 6.18
CA PHE A 15 13.00 -16.29 7.26
C PHE A 15 11.95 -15.22 7.63
N PRO A 16 10.72 -15.62 7.98
CA PRO A 16 9.73 -14.68 8.49
C PRO A 16 10.13 -14.14 9.88
N PRO A 17 9.56 -12.99 10.29
CA PRO A 17 8.64 -12.17 9.51
C PRO A 17 9.33 -11.25 8.50
N VAL A 18 8.65 -10.94 7.40
CA VAL A 18 9.16 -10.02 6.37
C VAL A 18 8.05 -9.06 5.90
N PHE A 19 8.46 -7.90 5.40
CA PHE A 19 7.66 -7.14 4.46
C PHE A 19 8.00 -7.54 3.03
N VAL A 20 6.99 -7.61 2.17
CA VAL A 20 7.19 -7.49 0.72
C VAL A 20 6.56 -6.17 0.30
N ARG A 21 7.41 -5.25 -0.17
CA ARG A 21 6.97 -3.93 -0.64
C ARG A 21 6.94 -3.89 -2.15
N LEU A 22 5.82 -3.41 -2.69
CA LEU A 22 5.58 -3.21 -4.11
C LEU A 22 5.53 -1.71 -4.41
N ASP A 23 6.15 -1.27 -5.50
CA ASP A 23 6.10 0.12 -5.98
C ASP A 23 5.78 0.18 -7.47
N GLY A 24 4.91 1.10 -7.87
CA GLY A 24 4.42 1.24 -9.23
C GLY A 24 5.50 1.70 -10.21
N ARG A 25 5.92 0.84 -11.15
CA ARG A 25 6.96 1.21 -12.12
C ARG A 25 6.43 2.24 -13.12
N ALA A 26 6.92 3.47 -13.00
CA ALA A 26 6.58 4.59 -13.88
C ALA A 26 5.07 4.90 -13.95
N PHE A 27 4.38 4.80 -12.81
CA PHE A 27 2.93 5.01 -12.73
C PHE A 27 2.46 6.42 -13.07
N HIS A 28 3.35 7.43 -13.10
CA HIS A 28 3.03 8.74 -13.69
C HIS A 28 2.51 8.63 -15.14
N ARG A 29 2.94 7.62 -15.90
CA ARG A 29 2.43 7.33 -17.26
C ARG A 29 1.05 6.69 -17.22
N VAL A 30 0.85 5.77 -16.28
CA VAL A 30 -0.45 5.10 -16.05
C VAL A 30 -1.49 6.12 -15.63
N ALA A 31 -1.16 6.97 -14.65
CA ALA A 31 -2.02 8.04 -14.17
C ALA A 31 -2.45 9.00 -15.30
N ARG A 32 -1.52 9.36 -16.20
CA ARG A 32 -1.83 10.16 -17.38
C ARG A 32 -2.73 9.41 -18.38
N ALA A 33 -2.44 8.14 -18.63
CA ALA A 33 -3.23 7.33 -19.56
C ALA A 33 -4.67 7.10 -19.07
N LEU A 34 -4.86 7.01 -17.75
CA LEU A 34 -6.15 6.87 -17.10
C LEU A 34 -6.85 8.22 -16.84
N ASN A 35 -6.22 9.35 -17.18
CA ASN A 35 -6.72 10.70 -16.89
C ASN A 35 -7.14 10.89 -15.41
N LEU A 36 -6.31 10.38 -14.49
CA LEU A 36 -6.59 10.47 -13.06
C LEU A 36 -6.65 11.91 -12.59
N LYS A 37 -7.55 12.18 -11.63
CA LYS A 37 -7.64 13.45 -10.93
C LYS A 37 -6.33 13.72 -10.18
N LYS A 38 -5.93 14.99 -10.17
CA LYS A 38 -4.79 15.49 -9.39
C LYS A 38 -5.29 16.32 -8.21
N PRO A 39 -4.54 16.39 -7.10
CA PRO A 39 -3.36 15.57 -6.80
C PRO A 39 -3.70 14.12 -6.44
N PHE A 40 -4.96 13.83 -6.09
CA PHE A 40 -5.42 12.51 -5.66
C PHE A 40 -6.71 12.08 -6.38
N ASP A 41 -6.75 10.84 -6.86
CA ASP A 41 -7.93 10.23 -7.46
C ASP A 41 -8.53 9.16 -6.52
N PRO A 42 -9.74 9.38 -5.98
CA PRO A 42 -10.39 8.41 -5.10
C PRO A 42 -10.66 7.05 -5.77
N SER A 43 -10.91 7.02 -7.07
CA SER A 43 -11.17 5.78 -7.80
C SER A 43 -9.91 4.95 -7.91
N PHE A 44 -8.77 5.59 -8.20
CA PHE A 44 -7.48 4.91 -8.22
C PHE A 44 -7.09 4.37 -6.83
N SER A 45 -7.32 5.16 -5.78
CA SER A 45 -7.13 4.68 -4.39
C SER A 45 -8.01 3.46 -4.09
N ALA A 46 -9.28 3.47 -4.53
CA ALA A 46 -10.16 2.31 -4.38
C ALA A 46 -9.64 1.08 -5.14
N SER A 47 -9.09 1.24 -6.34
CA SER A 47 -8.45 0.15 -7.09
C SER A 47 -7.23 -0.41 -6.37
N MET A 48 -6.36 0.44 -5.80
CA MET A 48 -5.23 -0.01 -4.97
C MET A 48 -5.68 -0.79 -3.74
N ARG A 49 -6.72 -0.31 -3.04
CA ARG A 49 -7.35 -1.02 -1.92
C ARG A 49 -7.96 -2.37 -2.34
N ALA A 50 -8.56 -2.44 -3.53
CA ALA A 50 -9.07 -3.70 -4.10
C ALA A 50 -7.95 -4.71 -4.39
N VAL A 51 -6.78 -4.26 -4.85
CA VAL A 51 -5.58 -5.08 -5.00
C VAL A 51 -5.12 -5.61 -3.63
N CYS A 52 -5.03 -4.75 -2.61
CA CYS A 52 -4.70 -5.18 -1.25
C CYS A 52 -5.67 -6.25 -0.72
N ARG A 53 -6.98 -6.05 -0.91
CA ARG A 53 -8.01 -7.03 -0.50
C ARG A 53 -7.83 -8.37 -1.20
N TYR A 54 -7.55 -8.36 -2.50
CA TYR A 54 -7.25 -9.57 -3.26
C TYR A 54 -5.99 -10.28 -2.74
N LEU A 55 -4.91 -9.53 -2.50
CA LEU A 55 -3.68 -10.09 -1.96
C LEU A 55 -3.88 -10.73 -0.58
N LEU A 56 -4.73 -10.14 0.27
CA LEU A 56 -5.05 -10.65 1.60
C LEU A 56 -5.95 -11.90 1.60
N THR A 57 -6.84 -12.06 0.60
CA THR A 57 -7.92 -13.07 0.66
C THR A 57 -7.94 -14.05 -0.51
N GLY A 58 -7.69 -13.60 -1.74
CA GLY A 58 -7.91 -14.38 -2.96
C GLY A 58 -6.62 -14.88 -3.63
N SER A 59 -5.46 -14.32 -3.27
CA SER A 59 -4.19 -14.63 -3.95
C SER A 59 -3.54 -15.97 -3.56
N GLY A 60 -3.96 -16.56 -2.43
CA GLY A 60 -3.30 -17.72 -1.82
C GLY A 60 -1.98 -17.41 -1.08
N LEU A 61 -1.50 -16.15 -1.10
CA LEU A 61 -0.22 -15.75 -0.48
C LEU A 61 -0.33 -15.54 1.04
N SER A 62 -1.52 -15.18 1.53
CA SER A 62 -1.87 -15.03 2.95
C SER A 62 -1.03 -14.05 3.80
N PRO A 63 -0.72 -12.81 3.35
CA PRO A 63 -0.15 -11.78 4.22
C PRO A 63 -1.09 -11.43 5.38
N VAL A 64 -0.55 -11.00 6.53
CA VAL A 64 -1.33 -10.61 7.72
C VAL A 64 -2.14 -9.36 7.46
N PHE A 65 -1.48 -8.35 6.90
CA PHE A 65 -2.07 -7.06 6.52
C PHE A 65 -1.39 -6.48 5.28
N ALA A 66 -2.02 -5.48 4.71
CA ALA A 66 -1.53 -4.66 3.62
C ALA A 66 -1.68 -3.18 3.99
N TYR A 67 -0.61 -2.40 3.83
CA TYR A 67 -0.64 -0.95 3.95
C TYR A 67 -0.35 -0.34 2.58
N THR A 68 -1.16 0.63 2.13
CA THR A 68 -1.00 1.26 0.82
C THR A 68 -1.18 2.77 0.86
N PHE A 69 -0.38 3.47 0.05
CA PHE A 69 -0.50 4.89 -0.24
C PHE A 69 0.10 5.15 -1.62
N SER A 70 -0.36 6.18 -2.34
CA SER A 70 0.04 6.42 -3.73
C SER A 70 -0.13 5.15 -4.58
N ASP A 71 0.97 4.64 -5.11
CA ASP A 71 1.15 3.44 -5.92
C ASP A 71 2.02 2.39 -5.18
N GLU A 72 2.26 2.55 -3.87
CA GLU A 72 3.02 1.62 -3.04
C GLU A 72 2.08 0.68 -2.26
N ILE A 73 2.47 -0.59 -2.11
CA ILE A 73 1.83 -1.56 -1.21
C ILE A 73 2.90 -2.26 -0.36
N SER A 74 2.76 -2.19 0.95
CA SER A 74 3.56 -2.96 1.92
C SER A 74 2.74 -4.12 2.48
N LEU A 75 3.18 -5.35 2.24
CA LEU A 75 2.54 -6.59 2.75
C LEU A 75 3.40 -7.19 3.85
N TYR A 76 2.81 -7.53 5.00
CA TYR A 76 3.53 -8.18 6.09
C TYR A 76 3.21 -9.68 6.16
N PHE A 77 4.24 -10.52 6.25
CA PHE A 77 4.11 -11.97 6.31
C PHE A 77 4.72 -12.53 7.60
N LYS A 78 3.91 -13.25 8.37
CA LYS A 78 4.37 -14.13 9.47
C LYS A 78 4.73 -15.54 9.00
N THR A 79 4.12 -15.97 7.89
CA THR A 79 4.39 -17.26 7.25
C THR A 79 4.62 -16.99 5.78
N LEU A 80 5.70 -17.56 5.23
CA LEU A 80 6.10 -17.29 3.85
C LEU A 80 5.57 -18.37 2.90
N PRO A 81 4.96 -17.99 1.77
CA PRO A 81 4.77 -18.92 0.68
C PRO A 81 6.12 -19.28 0.04
N PHE A 82 6.11 -20.27 -0.85
CA PHE A 82 7.27 -20.67 -1.67
C PHE A 82 8.53 -21.05 -0.88
N SER A 83 8.38 -21.44 0.38
CA SER A 83 9.47 -21.73 1.32
C SER A 83 10.43 -20.54 1.52
N GLY A 84 9.92 -19.31 1.39
CA GLY A 84 10.71 -18.10 1.61
C GLY A 84 11.69 -17.75 0.49
N ARG A 85 11.59 -18.36 -0.69
CA ARG A 85 12.45 -18.05 -1.84
C ARG A 85 12.20 -16.62 -2.33
N ILE A 86 13.22 -15.77 -2.26
CA ILE A 86 13.11 -14.33 -2.52
C ILE A 86 12.65 -14.05 -3.96
N GLU A 87 13.24 -14.72 -4.97
CA GLU A 87 12.84 -14.55 -6.36
C GLU A 87 11.36 -14.86 -6.59
N LYS A 88 10.82 -15.88 -5.92
CA LYS A 88 9.39 -16.25 -6.04
C LYS A 88 8.50 -15.27 -5.30
N LEU A 89 8.89 -14.81 -4.11
CA LEU A 89 8.16 -13.79 -3.37
C LEU A 89 8.05 -12.52 -4.19
N ASP A 90 9.18 -11.97 -4.63
CA ASP A 90 9.19 -10.69 -5.35
C ASP A 90 8.45 -10.79 -6.69
N SER A 91 8.74 -11.81 -7.50
CA SER A 91 8.14 -11.94 -8.84
C SER A 91 6.64 -12.26 -8.82
N VAL A 92 6.20 -13.23 -8.01
CA VAL A 92 4.81 -13.67 -8.03
C VAL A 92 3.89 -12.63 -7.38
N ILE A 93 4.34 -11.99 -6.30
CA ILE A 93 3.54 -10.98 -5.61
C ILE A 93 3.40 -9.72 -6.49
N ALA A 94 4.49 -9.24 -7.11
CA ALA A 94 4.43 -8.13 -8.07
C ALA A 94 3.52 -8.45 -9.26
N ALA A 95 3.63 -9.65 -9.84
CA ALA A 95 2.80 -10.08 -10.96
C ALA A 95 1.31 -10.17 -10.58
N ALA A 96 0.99 -10.70 -9.40
CA ALA A 96 -0.38 -10.79 -8.90
C ALA A 96 -1.00 -9.40 -8.69
N ALA A 97 -0.24 -8.48 -8.08
CA ALA A 97 -0.68 -7.10 -7.89
C ALA A 97 -0.89 -6.37 -9.22
N ALA A 98 0.06 -6.52 -10.16
CA ALA A 98 -0.02 -5.91 -11.48
C ALA A 98 -1.24 -6.41 -12.28
N SER A 99 -1.43 -7.73 -12.31
CA SER A 99 -2.58 -8.36 -12.98
C SER A 99 -3.89 -7.85 -12.40
N LYS A 100 -4.02 -7.87 -11.05
CA LYS A 100 -5.24 -7.42 -10.40
C LYS A 100 -5.51 -5.94 -10.63
N LEU A 101 -4.51 -5.07 -10.53
CA LEU A 101 -4.69 -3.64 -10.76
C LEU A 101 -5.11 -3.34 -12.20
N THR A 102 -4.53 -4.06 -13.18
CA THR A 102 -4.88 -3.91 -14.60
C THR A 102 -6.37 -4.11 -14.82
N ILE A 103 -6.94 -5.14 -14.19
CA ILE A 103 -8.38 -5.43 -14.21
C ILE A 103 -9.17 -4.33 -13.51
N GLU A 104 -8.77 -3.94 -12.30
CA GLU A 104 -9.50 -2.95 -11.48
C GLU A 104 -9.59 -1.58 -12.13
N VAL A 105 -8.55 -1.14 -12.84
CA VAL A 105 -8.54 0.17 -13.51
C VAL A 105 -8.98 0.09 -14.97
N GLY A 106 -9.33 -1.10 -15.48
CA GLY A 106 -9.69 -1.31 -16.88
C GLY A 106 -8.59 -0.92 -17.86
N CYS A 107 -7.32 -1.08 -17.49
CA CYS A 107 -6.20 -0.66 -18.33
C CYS A 107 -6.03 -1.62 -19.51
N THR A 108 -5.94 -1.08 -20.72
CA THR A 108 -5.55 -1.85 -21.92
C THR A 108 -4.03 -1.96 -22.10
N ARG A 109 -3.26 -1.28 -21.25
CA ARG A 109 -1.80 -1.28 -21.28
C ARG A 109 -1.25 -2.08 -20.09
N PRO A 110 -0.16 -2.85 -20.29
CA PRO A 110 0.53 -3.49 -19.20
C PRO A 110 1.04 -2.48 -18.18
N LEU A 111 0.88 -2.82 -16.91
CA LEU A 111 1.50 -2.14 -15.78
C LEU A 111 2.40 -3.11 -15.03
N ALA A 112 3.35 -2.59 -14.27
CA ALA A 112 4.32 -3.40 -13.55
C ALA A 112 4.56 -2.79 -12.17
N PHE A 113 4.80 -3.67 -11.20
CA PHE A 113 5.33 -3.32 -9.90
C PHE A 113 6.77 -3.80 -9.80
N ASP A 114 7.64 -3.03 -9.14
CA ASP A 114 8.83 -3.62 -8.52
C ASP A 114 8.40 -4.36 -7.24
N ALA A 115 9.27 -5.23 -6.73
CA ALA A 115 9.09 -5.82 -5.41
C ALA A 115 10.42 -5.89 -4.69
N ARG A 116 10.37 -5.74 -3.37
CA ARG A 116 11.52 -5.98 -2.48
C ARG A 116 11.06 -6.65 -1.20
N THR A 117 11.76 -7.71 -0.83
CA THR A 117 11.56 -8.40 0.44
C THR A 117 12.49 -7.84 1.52
N ILE A 118 11.95 -7.51 2.69
CA ILE A 118 12.63 -6.78 3.78
C ILE A 118 12.42 -7.55 5.10
N PRO A 119 13.47 -8.00 5.80
CA PRO A 119 13.33 -8.61 7.13
C PRO A 119 12.60 -7.68 8.11
N ALA A 120 11.68 -8.22 8.92
CA ALA A 120 10.75 -7.42 9.71
C ALA A 120 10.56 -7.90 11.16
N ALA A 121 11.61 -8.42 11.79
CA ALA A 121 11.55 -8.97 13.15
C ALA A 121 11.39 -7.87 14.22
N GLY A 122 10.55 -8.15 15.22
CA GLY A 122 10.36 -7.30 16.41
C GLY A 122 9.85 -5.89 16.09
N GLU A 123 10.36 -4.92 16.84
CA GLU A 123 9.96 -3.50 16.76
C GLU A 123 10.26 -2.83 15.41
N PHE A 124 11.16 -3.42 14.60
CA PHE A 124 11.44 -2.91 13.26
C PHE A 124 10.17 -2.88 12.39
N ALA A 125 9.18 -3.76 12.66
CA ALA A 125 7.92 -3.73 11.94
C ALA A 125 7.14 -2.42 12.13
N VAL A 126 7.18 -1.87 13.36
CA VAL A 126 6.57 -0.58 13.70
C VAL A 126 7.37 0.55 13.07
N GLU A 127 8.70 0.55 13.25
CA GLU A 127 9.60 1.57 12.69
C GLU A 127 9.47 1.68 11.16
N TYR A 128 9.39 0.54 10.48
CA TYR A 128 9.18 0.48 9.04
C TYR A 128 7.88 1.15 8.62
N LEU A 129 6.76 0.82 9.26
CA LEU A 129 5.46 1.42 8.92
C LEU A 129 5.39 2.90 9.26
N VAL A 130 6.02 3.35 10.35
CA VAL A 130 6.19 4.78 10.65
C VAL A 130 6.96 5.48 9.52
N SER A 131 8.05 4.87 9.04
CA SER A 131 8.82 5.40 7.91
C SER A 131 7.99 5.49 6.62
N ARG A 132 7.15 4.49 6.34
CA ARG A 132 6.23 4.49 5.19
C ARG A 132 5.12 5.53 5.31
N GLN A 133 4.54 5.71 6.50
CA GLN A 133 3.53 6.74 6.72
C GLN A 133 4.12 8.16 6.65
N ASN A 134 5.37 8.35 7.08
CA ASN A 134 6.10 9.61 6.86
C ASN A 134 6.36 9.89 5.38
N GLU A 135 6.62 8.85 4.57
CA GLU A 135 6.73 8.99 3.12
C GLU A 135 5.38 9.35 2.48
N ALA A 136 4.29 8.73 2.91
CA ALA A 136 2.94 9.09 2.48
C ALA A 136 2.65 10.59 2.74
N TRP A 137 3.03 11.09 3.92
CA TRP A 137 2.89 12.50 4.27
C TRP A 137 3.72 13.44 3.39
N ARG A 138 4.99 13.10 3.13
CA ARG A 138 5.85 13.87 2.21
C ARG A 138 5.27 13.90 0.79
N ASN A 139 4.81 12.76 0.30
CA ASN A 139 4.23 12.66 -1.04
C ASN A 139 2.91 13.43 -1.14
N HIS A 140 2.12 13.43 -0.06
CA HIS A 140 0.92 14.25 0.04
C HIS A 140 1.19 15.74 -0.10
N ILE A 141 2.10 16.30 0.72
CA ILE A 141 2.45 17.72 0.65
C ILE A 141 2.96 18.06 -0.75
N ASN A 142 3.93 17.30 -1.25
CA ASN A 142 4.53 17.55 -2.57
C ASN A 142 3.50 17.49 -3.70
N ALA A 143 2.58 16.53 -3.67
CA ALA A 143 1.56 16.38 -4.72
C ALA A 143 0.61 17.58 -4.75
N TYR A 144 0.12 18.05 -3.59
CA TYR A 144 -0.73 19.24 -3.51
C TYR A 144 0.01 20.50 -3.99
N CYS A 145 1.22 20.72 -3.48
CA CYS A 145 2.05 21.86 -3.84
C CYS A 145 2.36 21.87 -5.34
N GLN A 146 2.72 20.71 -5.90
CA GLN A 146 3.02 20.59 -7.32
C GLN A 146 1.77 20.82 -8.17
N SER A 147 0.59 20.32 -7.76
CA SER A 147 -0.67 20.53 -8.48
C SER A 147 -1.02 22.02 -8.53
N ALA A 148 -0.93 22.72 -7.40
CA ALA A 148 -1.23 24.15 -7.32
C ALA A 148 -0.33 24.98 -8.24
N LEU A 149 0.99 24.75 -8.21
CA LEU A 149 1.93 25.45 -9.10
C LEU A 149 1.67 25.15 -10.58
N MET A 150 1.25 23.93 -10.90
CA MET A 150 0.89 23.55 -12.27
C MET A 150 -0.41 24.22 -12.74
N GLU A 151 -1.40 24.38 -11.85
CA GLU A 151 -2.64 25.12 -12.12
C GLU A 151 -2.37 26.61 -12.38
N GLU A 152 -1.31 27.16 -11.78
CA GLU A 152 -0.79 28.52 -12.03
C GLU A 152 0.06 28.65 -13.30
N GLY A 153 0.13 27.59 -14.12
CA GLY A 153 0.77 27.61 -15.43
C GLY A 153 2.22 27.12 -15.45
N MET A 154 2.78 26.65 -14.32
CA MET A 154 4.09 26.02 -14.34
C MET A 154 4.05 24.63 -15.01
N THR A 155 5.11 24.29 -15.74
CA THR A 155 5.33 22.90 -16.15
C THR A 155 5.68 22.03 -14.94
N SER A 156 5.46 20.71 -15.04
CA SER A 156 5.82 19.76 -13.97
C SER A 156 7.30 19.85 -13.55
N ARG A 157 8.20 20.16 -14.50
CA ARG A 157 9.64 20.34 -14.23
C ARG A 157 9.93 21.63 -13.47
N GLN A 158 9.25 22.73 -13.82
CA GLN A 158 9.37 24.00 -13.12
C GLN A 158 8.82 23.90 -11.69
N ALA A 159 7.63 23.31 -11.52
CA ALA A 159 7.03 23.09 -10.21
C ALA A 159 7.95 22.23 -9.31
N ALA A 160 8.49 21.11 -9.84
CA ALA A 160 9.42 20.27 -9.08
C ALA A 160 10.77 20.96 -8.77
N ALA A 161 11.20 21.91 -9.60
CA ALA A 161 12.39 22.70 -9.31
C ALA A 161 12.12 23.77 -8.25
N ALA A 162 10.95 24.40 -8.27
CA ALA A 162 10.53 25.38 -7.27
C ALA A 162 10.42 24.75 -5.88
N LEU A 163 9.77 23.58 -5.77
CA LEU A 163 9.60 22.86 -4.50
C LEU A 163 10.90 22.26 -3.95
N ARG A 164 11.95 22.17 -4.78
CA ARG A 164 13.20 21.53 -4.37
C ARG A 164 13.90 22.35 -3.29
N GLY A 165 14.02 21.76 -2.10
CA GLY A 165 14.71 22.38 -0.97
C GLY A 165 13.81 23.27 -0.12
N MET A 166 12.53 23.45 -0.48
CA MET A 166 11.55 24.06 0.42
C MET A 166 11.35 23.20 1.66
N ARG A 167 11.20 23.84 2.81
CA ARG A 167 10.84 23.19 4.07
C ARG A 167 9.34 22.88 4.07
N SER A 168 8.96 21.92 4.92
CA SER A 168 7.55 21.55 5.09
C SER A 168 6.69 22.75 5.50
N GLU A 169 7.20 23.62 6.37
CA GLU A 169 6.49 24.81 6.85
C GLU A 169 6.16 25.80 5.70
N GLU A 170 7.14 26.07 4.83
CA GLU A 170 6.97 26.94 3.65
C GLU A 170 5.92 26.37 2.68
N MET A 171 5.94 25.05 2.47
CA MET A 171 4.93 24.37 1.64
C MET A 171 3.53 24.44 2.25
N HIS A 172 3.42 24.38 3.58
CA HIS A 172 2.14 24.54 4.28
C HIS A 172 1.59 25.96 4.14
N GLU A 173 2.43 26.97 4.35
CA GLU A 173 2.05 28.38 4.20
C GLU A 173 1.61 28.66 2.77
N MET A 174 2.38 28.21 1.77
CA MET A 174 2.06 28.33 0.35
C MET A 174 0.67 27.77 0.01
N MET A 175 0.30 26.61 0.55
CA MET A 175 -1.01 26.02 0.31
C MET A 175 -2.12 26.70 1.13
N PHE A 176 -1.81 27.19 2.32
CA PHE A 176 -2.75 27.92 3.17
C PHE A 176 -3.16 29.26 2.54
N GLU A 177 -2.22 30.00 1.94
CA GLU A 177 -2.50 31.21 1.14
C GLU A 177 -3.44 30.93 -0.04
N ARG A 178 -3.43 29.70 -0.57
CA ARG A 178 -4.34 29.22 -1.62
C ARG A 178 -5.66 28.69 -1.08
N GLY A 179 -5.92 28.86 0.22
CA GLY A 179 -7.14 28.41 0.88
C GLY A 179 -7.20 26.90 1.18
N ILE A 180 -6.09 26.18 1.04
CA ILE A 180 -6.03 24.73 1.27
C ILE A 180 -5.25 24.44 2.55
N ASN A 181 -5.96 23.99 3.58
CA ASN A 181 -5.32 23.44 4.77
C ASN A 181 -4.96 21.97 4.56
N LEU A 182 -3.68 21.69 4.28
CA LEU A 182 -3.17 20.32 4.07
C LEU A 182 -3.49 19.37 5.22
N ALA A 183 -3.52 19.85 6.46
CA ALA A 183 -3.83 19.01 7.64
C ALA A 183 -5.31 18.61 7.75
N ALA A 184 -6.20 19.33 7.06
CA ALA A 184 -7.64 19.07 7.02
C ALA A 184 -8.09 18.22 5.81
N THR A 185 -7.15 17.82 4.94
CA THR A 185 -7.45 16.95 3.80
C THR A 185 -7.83 15.53 4.26
N PRO A 186 -8.51 14.72 3.41
CA PRO A 186 -8.94 13.37 3.78
C PRO A 186 -7.80 12.50 4.31
N ALA A 187 -8.06 11.75 5.40
CA ALA A 187 -7.04 10.99 6.10
C ALA A 187 -6.29 9.99 5.21
N TRP A 188 -6.98 9.30 4.29
CA TRP A 188 -6.36 8.35 3.37
C TRP A 188 -5.29 8.97 2.45
N GLN A 189 -5.44 10.26 2.11
CA GLN A 189 -4.44 10.97 1.29
C GLN A 189 -3.16 11.26 2.08
N ARG A 190 -3.30 11.48 3.39
CA ARG A 190 -2.20 11.87 4.29
C ARG A 190 -1.49 10.69 4.94
N ARG A 191 -2.27 9.68 5.32
CA ARG A 191 -1.85 8.57 6.19
C ARG A 191 -1.85 7.22 5.48
N GLY A 192 -2.33 7.15 4.24
CA GLY A 192 -2.56 5.88 3.54
C GLY A 192 -3.70 5.07 4.15
N THR A 193 -3.83 3.82 3.69
CA THR A 193 -4.88 2.89 4.12
C THR A 193 -4.26 1.59 4.60
N LEU A 194 -4.60 1.19 5.83
CA LEU A 194 -4.27 -0.13 6.38
C LEU A 194 -5.47 -1.08 6.23
N LEU A 195 -5.23 -2.24 5.64
CA LEU A 195 -6.18 -3.34 5.51
C LEU A 195 -5.63 -4.57 6.21
N TYR A 196 -6.40 -5.21 7.09
CA TYR A 196 -5.96 -6.40 7.81
C TYR A 196 -7.09 -7.41 8.00
N ARG A 197 -6.71 -8.67 8.23
CA ARG A 197 -7.67 -9.74 8.55
C ARG A 197 -8.11 -9.62 10.01
N GLU A 198 -9.42 -9.69 10.23
CA GLU A 198 -10.03 -9.74 11.55
C GLU A 198 -11.11 -10.83 11.55
N GLU A 199 -11.31 -11.47 12.69
CA GLU A 199 -12.43 -12.39 12.87
C GLU A 199 -13.72 -11.60 13.06
N CYS A 200 -14.73 -11.94 12.26
CA CYS A 200 -16.04 -11.32 12.29
C CYS A 200 -17.12 -12.40 12.43
N THR A 201 -18.11 -12.13 13.26
CA THR A 201 -19.32 -12.96 13.35
C THR A 201 -20.25 -12.60 12.20
N LYS A 202 -20.69 -13.60 11.45
CA LYS A 202 -21.71 -13.45 10.40
C LYS A 202 -22.85 -14.42 10.63
N GLU A 203 -24.06 -14.00 10.31
CA GLU A 203 -25.19 -14.91 10.20
C GLU A 203 -25.03 -15.78 8.94
N GLY A 204 -25.05 -17.10 9.16
CA GLY A 204 -25.06 -18.11 8.11
C GLY A 204 -26.33 -18.94 8.22
N TYR A 205 -26.92 -19.27 7.08
CA TYR A 205 -28.07 -20.18 7.03
C TYR A 205 -27.57 -21.63 6.90
N ASN A 206 -27.98 -22.51 7.81
CA ASN A 206 -27.70 -23.94 7.71
C ASN A 206 -28.83 -24.62 6.93
N PRO A 207 -28.61 -25.08 5.68
CA PRO A 207 -29.67 -25.69 4.87
C PRO A 207 -30.09 -27.08 5.37
N VAL A 208 -29.32 -27.71 6.27
CA VAL A 208 -29.64 -29.03 6.84
C VAL A 208 -30.57 -28.90 8.05
N THR A 209 -30.33 -27.91 8.92
CA THR A 209 -31.16 -27.69 10.12
C THR A 209 -32.25 -26.63 9.92
N GLY A 210 -32.17 -25.81 8.86
CA GLY A 210 -33.11 -24.72 8.59
C GLY A 210 -32.92 -23.50 9.49
N GLU A 211 -31.82 -23.43 10.25
CA GLU A 211 -31.58 -22.40 11.25
C GLU A 211 -30.54 -21.38 10.79
N THR A 212 -30.73 -20.13 11.24
CA THR A 212 -29.69 -19.10 11.17
C THR A 212 -28.73 -19.30 12.33
N VAL A 213 -27.48 -19.59 12.01
CA VAL A 213 -26.40 -19.78 12.98
C VAL A 213 -25.37 -18.67 12.86
N GLN A 214 -24.79 -18.26 13.98
CA GLN A 214 -23.65 -17.34 13.99
C GLN A 214 -22.39 -18.13 13.64
N VAL A 215 -21.72 -17.74 12.55
CA VAL A 215 -20.47 -18.37 12.10
C VAL A 215 -19.33 -17.37 12.17
N MET A 216 -18.19 -17.81 12.68
CA MET A 216 -16.95 -17.05 12.64
C MET A 216 -16.38 -17.09 11.22
N ARG A 217 -16.07 -15.92 10.67
CA ARG A 217 -15.45 -15.75 9.35
C ARG A 217 -14.28 -14.79 9.45
N THR A 218 -13.30 -14.95 8.57
CA THR A 218 -12.28 -13.92 8.37
C THR A 218 -12.85 -12.82 7.48
N CYS A 219 -12.91 -11.61 8.01
CA CYS A 219 -13.23 -10.39 7.27
C CYS A 219 -11.94 -9.59 7.00
N ILE A 220 -11.99 -8.71 5.99
CA ILE A 220 -10.99 -7.66 5.84
C ILE A 220 -11.51 -6.41 6.49
N ARG A 221 -10.85 -5.98 7.56
CA ARG A 221 -11.06 -4.68 8.17
C ARG A 221 -10.28 -3.63 7.41
N GLU A 222 -10.96 -2.54 7.11
CA GLU A 222 -10.42 -1.36 6.47
C GLU A 222 -10.82 -0.17 7.34
N LEU A 223 -9.83 0.48 7.95
CA LEU A 223 -10.08 1.60 8.83
C LEU A 223 -10.49 2.82 8.01
N GLU A 224 -11.55 3.51 8.45
CA GLU A 224 -11.96 4.79 7.85
C GLU A 224 -10.83 5.82 7.94
N GLU A 225 -10.16 5.87 9.09
CA GLU A 225 -8.91 6.58 9.27
C GLU A 225 -7.83 5.64 9.80
N THR A 226 -6.75 5.47 9.01
CA THR A 226 -5.54 4.81 9.50
C THR A 226 -4.94 5.68 10.63
N PRO A 227 -4.69 5.11 11.82
CA PRO A 227 -4.06 5.85 12.91
C PRO A 227 -2.62 6.21 12.52
N LEU A 228 -2.07 7.23 13.18
CA LEU A 228 -0.64 7.51 13.07
C LEU A 228 0.15 6.41 13.79
N PHE A 229 0.99 5.68 13.06
CA PHE A 229 1.77 4.57 13.60
C PHE A 229 2.84 5.01 14.60
N SER A 230 3.22 6.29 14.56
CA SER A 230 4.14 6.90 15.54
C SER A 230 3.51 7.08 16.92
N ASN A 231 2.19 7.01 17.02
CA ASN A 231 1.45 7.29 18.23
C ASN A 231 1.25 5.99 19.02
N PRO A 232 1.05 6.04 20.35
CA PRO A 232 0.86 4.83 21.15
C PRO A 232 -0.24 3.90 20.64
N GLU A 233 -1.38 4.43 20.22
CA GLU A 233 -2.50 3.66 19.67
C GLU A 233 -2.14 2.96 18.35
N GLY A 234 -1.53 3.70 17.41
CA GLY A 234 -1.11 3.14 16.12
C GLY A 234 -0.01 2.10 16.28
N ALA A 235 0.96 2.35 17.16
CA ALA A 235 2.00 1.39 17.49
C ALA A 235 1.42 0.12 18.13
N ALA A 236 0.46 0.26 19.07
CA ALA A 236 -0.22 -0.88 19.68
C ALA A 236 -1.01 -1.71 18.66
N LEU A 237 -1.68 -1.06 17.69
CA LEU A 237 -2.35 -1.74 16.59
C LEU A 237 -1.35 -2.54 15.74
N ILE A 238 -0.20 -1.97 15.38
CA ILE A 238 0.79 -2.72 14.61
C ILE A 238 1.34 -3.90 15.40
N ARG A 239 1.67 -3.71 16.69
CA ARG A 239 2.13 -4.79 17.57
C ARG A 239 1.10 -5.93 17.70
N SER A 240 -0.19 -5.61 17.82
CA SER A 240 -1.23 -6.65 17.88
C SER A 240 -1.30 -7.47 16.58
N LEU A 241 -1.09 -6.84 15.42
CA LEU A 241 -1.06 -7.51 14.12
C LEU A 241 0.24 -8.32 13.91
N THR A 242 1.39 -7.77 14.31
CA THR A 242 2.72 -8.38 14.08
C THR A 242 3.12 -9.37 15.17
N GLY A 243 2.48 -9.34 16.34
CA GLY A 243 2.90 -10.10 17.52
C GLY A 243 4.23 -9.65 18.10
N ALA A 244 4.64 -8.41 17.79
CA ALA A 244 5.83 -7.76 18.36
C ALA A 244 5.56 -7.21 19.78
#